data_AF-A0A1G0F509-F1
#
_entry.id   AF-A0A1G0F509-F1
#
_cell.length_a   1.000
_cell.length_b   1.000
_cell.length_c   1.000
_cell.angle_alpha   90.00
_cell.angle_beta   90.00
_cell.angle_gamma   90.00
#
_symmetry.space_group_name_H-M   'P 1'
#
loop_
_entity.id
_entity.type
_entity.pdbx_description
1 polymer ?
#
loop_
_entity_poly.entity_id
_entity_poly.type
_entity_poly.pdbx_seq_one_letter_code
_entity_poly.pdbx_strand_id
1 'polypeptide(L)'
;MKKTLWISVLIAGALTGCGENAQLDVSDIRQEVEAKAKIPETYTPKIVGDVTAGQQIARQCVLCHGLDGAAARSGSPFIAGVPQDYLIRSILAYGDGSRKHADMKRMAEALSPQDLENVTAYYASLDTPWKGAVVQKNRHDSLVTPQAIAAGAALASGCNSCHGENGHSTRQSIIPSLAGMPPEYFIPTLKGYFTGIRAHGVMKMFSKSLTDNDINHLAAYYASRAPIQAPPPRKGNAAAGKRAAQACAGCHGYNGNSLNPHVPNLAGLPAEYISKAIKDYRDGRRRDELMTGAVRGLSNDVIIDLATYYGKQVPESKLQRQEAATMQFDPVAEGEKIASSCIACHGEDGNSLTAGVPSLTGLHVKYLVAATQAYQEGARKSNVMATMISHLSDTDIEKVSYYFATRATRIRQATQEGDPLSGEKTSENCASCHGAKGVSSDPANPSLAGQDAKYLFLAIREYAGGKRAHEGMKNAVAELSEQDMRNVAAYYAAQTAVQPQTFLPELPAMIIEKKCNRCHGASGHSTEAGTPRLAGQMESYLVVAMKEYQNGTRKSPVMHAMSDVLSLIEIQALAAYYAHQ
;
A
#
# COMPACT_ATOMS: atom_id res chain seq x y z
N MET A 1 12.00 -60.33 -41.65
CA MET A 1 13.43 -60.09 -41.34
C MET A 1 13.52 -59.07 -40.22
N LYS A 2 14.18 -59.46 -39.10
CA LYS A 2 14.74 -58.73 -37.93
C LYS A 2 14.35 -57.22 -37.74
N LYS A 3 13.67 -56.83 -36.64
CA LYS A 3 14.22 -56.39 -35.31
C LYS A 3 14.87 -54.98 -35.36
N THR A 4 14.86 -54.05 -34.40
CA THR A 4 14.15 -53.67 -33.15
C THR A 4 14.78 -52.32 -32.65
N LEU A 5 14.19 -51.67 -31.63
CA LEU A 5 14.79 -50.77 -30.59
C LEU A 5 15.39 -49.40 -31.02
N TRP A 6 14.88 -48.26 -30.52
CA TRP A 6 15.19 -47.54 -29.25
C TRP A 6 16.67 -47.12 -29.07
N ILE A 7 16.92 -45.82 -28.81
CA ILE A 7 17.61 -45.27 -27.62
C ILE A 7 17.81 -43.75 -27.74
N SER A 8 17.54 -43.08 -26.61
CA SER A 8 17.73 -41.67 -26.26
C SER A 8 19.20 -41.22 -26.14
N VAL A 9 19.44 -39.91 -26.01
CA VAL A 9 20.50 -39.18 -25.25
C VAL A 9 20.88 -37.91 -26.04
N LEU A 10 20.46 -36.69 -25.66
CA LEU A 10 20.99 -35.76 -24.63
C LEU A 10 22.44 -35.28 -24.86
N ILE A 11 22.57 -33.93 -24.84
CA ILE A 11 23.73 -33.11 -24.42
C ILE A 11 24.64 -32.52 -25.51
N ALA A 12 24.44 -31.20 -25.66
CA ALA A 12 25.41 -30.09 -25.68
C ALA A 12 26.55 -30.03 -26.71
N GLY A 13 26.74 -28.81 -27.22
CA GLY A 13 27.97 -28.40 -27.87
C GLY A 13 27.79 -27.11 -28.65
N ALA A 14 27.98 -25.98 -27.98
CA ALA A 14 27.98 -24.66 -28.56
C ALA A 14 29.26 -24.38 -29.37
N LEU A 15 29.16 -23.36 -30.25
CA LEU A 15 30.23 -22.49 -30.77
C LEU A 15 31.08 -23.02 -31.93
N THR A 16 30.87 -22.46 -33.13
CA THR A 16 31.77 -21.47 -33.80
C THR A 16 31.57 -21.52 -35.32
N GLY A 17 31.59 -20.35 -35.98
CA GLY A 17 31.80 -20.26 -37.43
C GLY A 17 30.97 -19.18 -38.14
N CYS A 18 31.50 -17.96 -38.17
CA CYS A 18 31.03 -16.85 -39.01
C CYS A 18 31.40 -17.03 -40.50
N GLY A 19 30.61 -16.39 -41.37
CA GLY A 19 30.93 -15.99 -42.77
C GLY A 19 30.14 -16.78 -43.83
N GLU A 20 29.50 -16.20 -44.86
CA GLU A 20 29.34 -14.82 -45.33
C GLU A 20 28.19 -14.83 -46.38
N ASN A 21 27.40 -13.74 -46.40
CA ASN A 21 26.64 -13.17 -47.54
C ASN A 21 25.61 -14.01 -48.32
N ALA A 22 24.34 -13.90 -47.92
CA ALA A 22 23.21 -13.85 -48.86
C ALA A 22 22.26 -12.70 -48.46
N GLN A 23 22.18 -11.67 -49.31
CA GLN A 23 21.22 -10.57 -49.18
C GLN A 23 19.80 -11.11 -49.36
N LEU A 24 18.96 -10.99 -48.34
CA LEU A 24 17.53 -11.27 -48.41
C LEU A 24 16.77 -9.97 -48.68
N ASP A 25 16.06 -9.95 -49.82
CA ASP A 25 15.17 -8.89 -50.29
C ASP A 25 13.90 -8.83 -49.42
N VAL A 26 13.65 -7.67 -48.79
CA VAL A 26 12.60 -7.45 -47.78
C VAL A 26 11.26 -7.03 -48.44
N SER A 27 11.19 -6.98 -49.77
CA SER A 27 9.97 -6.55 -50.48
C SER A 27 8.87 -7.62 -50.52
N ASP A 28 9.22 -8.92 -50.52
CA ASP A 28 8.25 -10.02 -50.60
C ASP A 28 7.56 -10.36 -49.26
N ILE A 29 8.17 -10.05 -48.12
CA ILE A 29 7.55 -10.28 -46.79
C ILE A 29 6.39 -9.31 -46.54
N ARG A 30 6.41 -8.14 -47.20
CA ARG A 30 5.39 -7.11 -46.96
C ARG A 30 4.06 -7.42 -47.64
N GLN A 31 4.08 -8.10 -48.79
CA GLN A 31 2.84 -8.48 -49.49
C GLN A 31 2.17 -9.73 -48.90
N GLU A 32 2.90 -10.66 -48.29
CA GLU A 32 2.29 -11.81 -47.59
C GLU A 32 1.62 -11.42 -46.25
N VAL A 33 2.06 -10.34 -45.61
CA VAL A 33 1.46 -9.83 -44.35
C VAL A 33 0.20 -8.99 -44.61
N GLU A 34 0.08 -8.33 -45.76
CA GLU A 34 -1.08 -7.49 -46.11
C GLU A 34 -2.26 -8.27 -46.73
N ALA A 35 -2.08 -9.55 -47.11
CA ALA A 35 -3.11 -10.35 -47.80
C ALA A 35 -3.99 -11.25 -46.91
N LYS A 36 -3.86 -11.22 -45.57
CA LYS A 36 -4.78 -11.95 -44.66
C LYS A 36 -5.51 -11.03 -43.69
N ALA A 37 -6.27 -10.10 -44.25
CA ALA A 37 -7.33 -9.40 -43.52
C ALA A 37 -8.57 -10.31 -43.36
N LYS A 38 -8.75 -10.84 -42.16
CA LYS A 38 -10.00 -10.80 -41.36
C LYS A 38 -9.79 -11.58 -40.06
N ILE A 39 -9.26 -10.88 -39.06
CA ILE A 39 -9.22 -11.33 -37.67
C ILE A 39 -10.50 -10.80 -37.00
N PRO A 40 -11.27 -11.60 -36.24
CA PRO A 40 -12.61 -11.21 -35.77
C PRO A 40 -12.60 -9.99 -34.82
N GLU A 41 -13.58 -9.11 -35.00
CA GLU A 41 -13.91 -8.01 -34.09
C GLU A 41 -14.57 -8.52 -32.80
N THR A 42 -13.81 -9.07 -31.86
CA THR A 42 -14.29 -9.21 -30.47
C THR A 42 -13.15 -9.05 -29.48
N TYR A 43 -13.30 -8.11 -28.55
CA TYR A 43 -12.59 -8.14 -27.28
C TYR A 43 -13.62 -8.41 -26.21
N THR A 44 -13.62 -9.64 -25.75
CA THR A 44 -14.23 -10.09 -24.51
C THR A 44 -13.38 -9.51 -23.36
N PRO A 45 -13.99 -9.08 -22.23
CA PRO A 45 -13.24 -8.88 -20.99
C PRO A 45 -12.31 -10.08 -20.83
N LYS A 46 -11.02 -9.87 -20.51
CA LYS A 46 -10.08 -11.00 -20.39
C LYS A 46 -10.49 -11.79 -19.16
N ILE A 47 -11.39 -12.74 -19.38
CA ILE A 47 -11.78 -13.75 -18.43
C ILE A 47 -10.53 -14.61 -18.26
N VAL A 48 -9.89 -14.49 -17.10
CA VAL A 48 -8.66 -15.22 -16.79
C VAL A 48 -9.04 -16.46 -16.01
N GLY A 49 -8.70 -17.63 -16.54
CA GLY A 49 -9.09 -18.93 -15.97
C GLY A 49 -9.82 -19.81 -16.98
N ASP A 50 -9.78 -21.11 -16.75
CA ASP A 50 -10.47 -22.10 -17.55
C ASP A 50 -11.96 -22.13 -17.18
N VAL A 51 -12.81 -21.63 -18.08
CA VAL A 51 -14.27 -21.58 -17.94
C VAL A 51 -14.87 -22.99 -17.77
N THR A 52 -14.29 -24.01 -18.42
CA THR A 52 -14.76 -25.40 -18.34
C THR A 52 -14.42 -26.01 -16.98
N ALA A 53 -13.19 -25.80 -16.50
CA ALA A 53 -12.82 -26.17 -15.14
C ALA A 53 -13.66 -25.41 -14.10
N GLY A 54 -13.91 -24.12 -14.36
CA GLY A 54 -14.77 -23.24 -13.57
C GLY A 54 -16.19 -23.76 -13.44
N GLN A 55 -16.77 -24.25 -14.54
CA GLN A 55 -18.10 -24.86 -14.53
C GLN A 55 -18.16 -26.13 -13.65
N GLN A 56 -17.08 -26.92 -13.61
CA GLN A 56 -17.01 -28.09 -12.73
C GLN A 56 -16.96 -27.69 -11.26
N ILE A 57 -16.16 -26.68 -10.93
CA ILE A 57 -16.07 -26.12 -9.57
C ILE A 57 -17.42 -25.49 -9.16
N ALA A 58 -18.09 -24.80 -10.09
CA ALA A 58 -19.38 -24.16 -9.89
C ALA A 58 -20.48 -25.15 -9.45
N ARG A 59 -20.33 -26.45 -9.70
CA ARG A 59 -21.26 -27.50 -9.20
C ARG A 59 -21.41 -27.48 -7.68
N GLN A 60 -20.36 -27.06 -6.96
CA GLN A 60 -20.39 -26.91 -5.50
C GLN A 60 -21.19 -25.67 -5.06
N CYS A 61 -21.41 -24.71 -5.97
CA CYS A 61 -22.13 -23.45 -5.72
C CYS A 61 -23.62 -23.52 -6.10
N VAL A 62 -24.04 -24.56 -6.85
CA VAL A 62 -25.37 -24.69 -7.47
C VAL A 62 -26.52 -24.66 -6.48
N LEU A 63 -26.30 -25.17 -5.26
CA LEU A 63 -27.34 -25.22 -4.23
C LEU A 63 -27.91 -23.83 -3.92
N CYS A 64 -27.05 -22.81 -3.93
CA CYS A 64 -27.41 -21.45 -3.56
C CYS A 64 -27.50 -20.52 -4.77
N HIS A 65 -26.53 -20.55 -5.68
CA HIS A 65 -26.43 -19.59 -6.80
C HIS A 65 -27.01 -20.11 -8.12
N GLY A 66 -27.31 -21.41 -8.20
CA GLY A 66 -27.60 -22.08 -9.46
C GLY A 66 -26.35 -22.27 -10.30
N LEU A 67 -26.39 -23.24 -11.23
CA LEU A 67 -25.33 -23.39 -12.22
C LEU A 67 -25.36 -22.23 -13.22
N ASP A 68 -26.57 -21.72 -13.49
CA ASP A 68 -26.83 -20.57 -14.34
C ASP A 68 -26.55 -19.21 -13.66
N GLY A 69 -26.12 -19.21 -12.39
CA GLY A 69 -25.77 -18.01 -11.61
C GLY A 69 -26.90 -17.00 -11.40
N ALA A 70 -28.12 -17.34 -11.84
CA ALA A 70 -29.29 -16.48 -11.88
C ALA A 70 -30.30 -16.82 -10.78
N ALA A 71 -30.01 -17.81 -9.95
CA ALA A 71 -30.84 -18.18 -8.80
C ALA A 71 -30.42 -17.39 -7.54
N ALA A 72 -31.43 -16.91 -6.81
CA ALA A 72 -31.30 -16.22 -5.53
C ALA A 72 -31.98 -17.04 -4.42
N ARG A 73 -31.49 -18.27 -4.19
CA ARG A 73 -32.07 -19.18 -3.18
C ARG A 73 -31.43 -18.95 -1.82
N SER A 74 -32.24 -19.01 -0.75
CA SER A 74 -31.75 -18.94 0.64
C SER A 74 -30.92 -17.69 0.95
N GLY A 75 -31.27 -16.54 0.36
CA GLY A 75 -30.57 -15.28 0.57
C GLY A 75 -29.23 -15.16 -0.18
N SER A 76 -29.00 -15.98 -1.21
CA SER A 76 -27.83 -15.81 -2.09
C SER A 76 -28.05 -14.69 -3.13
N PRO A 77 -27.00 -13.95 -3.51
CA PRO A 77 -27.05 -13.01 -4.62
C PRO A 77 -26.96 -13.69 -5.99
N PHE A 78 -27.47 -13.02 -7.02
CA PHE A 78 -27.15 -13.35 -8.42
C PHE A 78 -25.67 -13.08 -8.70
N ILE A 79 -25.04 -13.98 -9.45
CA ILE A 79 -23.61 -13.89 -9.80
C ILE A 79 -23.34 -14.09 -11.29
N ALA A 80 -24.35 -14.50 -12.07
CA ALA A 80 -24.26 -14.59 -13.52
C ALA A 80 -23.88 -13.25 -14.14
N GLY A 81 -22.80 -13.24 -14.93
CA GLY A 81 -22.39 -12.07 -15.69
C GLY A 81 -21.90 -10.89 -14.85
N VAL A 82 -21.71 -11.09 -13.54
CA VAL A 82 -21.08 -10.11 -12.67
C VAL A 82 -19.59 -10.03 -13.06
N PRO A 83 -18.99 -8.82 -13.15
CA PRO A 83 -17.59 -8.69 -13.54
C PRO A 83 -16.65 -9.57 -12.71
N GLN A 84 -15.74 -10.28 -13.38
CA GLN A 84 -14.85 -11.26 -12.74
C GLN A 84 -14.03 -10.63 -11.59
N ASP A 85 -13.56 -9.40 -11.76
CA ASP A 85 -12.80 -8.67 -10.75
C ASP A 85 -13.60 -8.37 -9.48
N TYR A 86 -14.91 -8.15 -9.62
CA TYR A 86 -15.81 -8.02 -8.47
C TYR A 86 -16.05 -9.35 -7.78
N LEU A 87 -16.21 -10.43 -8.55
CA LEU A 87 -16.40 -11.78 -8.00
C LEU A 87 -15.16 -12.24 -7.21
N ILE A 88 -13.96 -12.07 -7.78
CA ILE A 88 -12.68 -12.38 -7.12
C ILE A 88 -12.56 -11.62 -5.80
N ARG A 89 -12.71 -10.29 -5.82
CA ARG A 89 -12.63 -9.46 -4.60
C ARG A 89 -13.67 -9.85 -3.55
N SER A 90 -14.88 -10.19 -4.00
CA SER A 90 -15.96 -10.59 -3.10
C SER A 90 -15.69 -11.92 -2.41
N ILE A 91 -15.16 -12.91 -3.14
CA ILE A 91 -14.84 -14.24 -2.58
C ILE A 91 -13.63 -14.15 -1.65
N LEU A 92 -12.57 -13.43 -2.02
CA LEU A 92 -11.42 -13.19 -1.15
C LEU A 92 -11.83 -12.52 0.17
N ALA A 93 -12.74 -11.54 0.10
CA ALA A 93 -13.27 -10.88 1.30
C ALA A 93 -14.05 -11.84 2.22
N TYR A 94 -14.66 -12.89 1.67
CA TYR A 94 -15.28 -13.94 2.50
C TYR A 94 -14.24 -14.85 3.16
N GLY A 95 -13.16 -15.18 2.44
CA GLY A 95 -12.06 -16.01 2.96
C GLY A 95 -11.27 -15.33 4.07
N ASP A 96 -10.90 -14.05 3.89
CA ASP A 96 -10.14 -13.28 4.88
C ASP A 96 -11.00 -12.78 6.07
N GLY A 97 -12.32 -12.99 6.01
CA GLY A 97 -13.27 -12.62 7.06
C GLY A 97 -13.64 -11.13 7.09
N SER A 98 -13.12 -10.30 6.19
CA SER A 98 -13.54 -8.90 6.02
C SER A 98 -15.01 -8.78 5.59
N ARG A 99 -15.55 -9.85 4.98
CA ARG A 99 -16.97 -10.08 4.73
C ARG A 99 -17.40 -11.36 5.44
N LYS A 100 -18.16 -11.24 6.54
CA LYS A 100 -18.56 -12.41 7.34
C LYS A 100 -19.78 -13.12 6.75
N HIS A 101 -19.63 -14.39 6.38
CA HIS A 101 -20.73 -15.33 6.14
C HIS A 101 -20.19 -16.76 6.25
N ALA A 102 -20.75 -17.59 7.12
CA ALA A 102 -20.17 -18.89 7.46
C ALA A 102 -20.03 -19.82 6.25
N ASP A 103 -21.07 -19.92 5.41
CA ASP A 103 -21.05 -20.82 4.25
C ASP A 103 -20.09 -20.32 3.16
N MET A 104 -20.20 -19.06 2.74
CA MET A 104 -19.29 -18.47 1.76
C MET A 104 -17.83 -18.42 2.21
N LYS A 105 -17.55 -18.30 3.52
CA LYS A 105 -16.20 -18.42 4.06
C LYS A 105 -15.65 -19.83 3.81
N ARG A 106 -16.40 -20.88 4.16
CA ARG A 106 -15.99 -22.27 3.89
C ARG A 106 -15.79 -22.52 2.39
N MET A 107 -16.66 -21.97 1.54
CA MET A 107 -16.51 -22.08 0.09
C MET A 107 -15.24 -21.35 -0.40
N ALA A 108 -14.97 -20.16 0.12
CA ALA A 108 -13.79 -19.37 -0.27
C ALA A 108 -12.48 -20.02 0.19
N GLU A 109 -12.43 -20.56 1.40
CA GLU A 109 -11.26 -21.26 1.96
C GLU A 109 -10.96 -22.59 1.24
N ALA A 110 -11.98 -23.20 0.61
CA ALA A 110 -11.83 -24.43 -0.16
C ALA A 110 -11.31 -24.23 -1.59
N LEU A 111 -11.25 -22.98 -2.09
CA LEU A 111 -10.77 -22.68 -3.44
C LEU A 111 -9.27 -22.43 -3.45
N SER A 112 -8.53 -23.10 -4.34
CA SER A 112 -7.18 -22.65 -4.69
C SER A 112 -7.23 -21.33 -5.47
N PRO A 113 -6.11 -20.58 -5.57
CA PRO A 113 -6.05 -19.38 -6.42
C PRO A 113 -6.49 -19.65 -7.86
N GLN A 114 -6.12 -20.81 -8.42
CA GLN A 114 -6.52 -21.20 -9.77
C GLN A 114 -8.02 -21.55 -9.84
N ASP A 115 -8.56 -22.22 -8.82
CA ASP A 115 -10.00 -22.54 -8.77
C ASP A 115 -10.84 -21.27 -8.65
N LEU A 116 -10.36 -20.28 -7.88
CA LEU A 116 -10.98 -18.97 -7.76
C LEU A 116 -11.03 -18.25 -9.12
N GLU A 117 -9.92 -18.22 -9.86
CA GLU A 117 -9.89 -17.66 -11.22
C GLU A 117 -10.86 -18.39 -12.15
N ASN A 118 -10.81 -19.73 -12.17
CA ASN A 118 -11.64 -20.57 -13.03
C ASN A 118 -13.14 -20.41 -12.73
N VAL A 119 -13.57 -20.48 -11.47
CA VAL A 119 -14.99 -20.40 -11.09
C VAL A 119 -15.56 -18.98 -11.30
N THR A 120 -14.74 -17.95 -11.06
CA THR A 120 -15.16 -16.56 -11.32
C THR A 120 -15.18 -16.26 -12.82
N ALA A 121 -14.28 -16.87 -13.59
CA ALA A 121 -14.30 -16.84 -15.04
C ALA A 121 -15.58 -17.44 -15.61
N TYR A 122 -15.99 -18.60 -15.09
CA TYR A 122 -17.25 -19.24 -15.47
C TYR A 122 -18.45 -18.33 -15.21
N TYR A 123 -18.67 -17.88 -13.97
CA TYR A 123 -19.83 -17.06 -13.65
C TYR A 123 -19.82 -15.69 -14.35
N ALA A 124 -18.66 -15.07 -14.55
CA ALA A 124 -18.53 -13.83 -15.32
C ALA A 124 -18.82 -14.00 -16.81
N SER A 125 -18.64 -15.20 -17.36
CA SER A 125 -18.95 -15.52 -18.76
C SER A 125 -20.44 -15.71 -19.05
N LEU A 126 -21.26 -15.91 -18.01
CA LEU A 126 -22.69 -16.15 -18.18
C LEU A 126 -23.41 -14.87 -18.63
N ASP A 127 -24.26 -15.01 -19.64
CA ASP A 127 -25.20 -14.00 -20.12
C ASP A 127 -26.64 -14.27 -19.62
N THR A 128 -26.79 -15.22 -18.70
CA THR A 128 -28.10 -15.62 -18.21
C THR A 128 -28.78 -14.45 -17.50
N PRO A 129 -29.97 -14.01 -17.98
CA PRO A 129 -30.70 -12.94 -17.32
C PRO A 129 -31.02 -13.31 -15.88
N TRP A 130 -30.75 -12.39 -14.95
CA TRP A 130 -31.13 -12.59 -13.55
C TRP A 130 -32.65 -12.76 -13.47
N LYS A 131 -33.12 -13.81 -12.79
CA LYS A 131 -34.54 -14.18 -12.80
C LYS A 131 -35.39 -13.40 -11.79
N GLY A 132 -34.82 -12.33 -11.21
CA GLY A 132 -35.42 -11.56 -10.11
C GLY A 132 -35.61 -12.40 -8.85
N ALA A 133 -36.01 -11.76 -7.75
CA ALA A 133 -36.38 -12.49 -6.55
C ALA A 133 -37.59 -13.40 -6.86
N VAL A 134 -37.47 -14.71 -6.61
CA VAL A 134 -38.66 -15.57 -6.53
C VAL A 134 -39.38 -15.19 -5.24
N VAL A 135 -40.20 -14.14 -5.29
CA VAL A 135 -41.11 -13.80 -4.19
C VAL A 135 -42.06 -14.99 -4.09
N GLN A 136 -41.85 -15.86 -3.10
CA GLN A 136 -42.71 -17.02 -2.91
C GLN A 136 -44.14 -16.52 -2.65
N LYS A 137 -45.03 -16.67 -3.63
CA LYS A 137 -46.44 -16.26 -3.59
C LYS A 137 -47.24 -16.84 -2.42
N ASN A 138 -46.70 -17.81 -1.68
CA ASN A 138 -47.44 -18.66 -0.75
C ASN A 138 -47.06 -18.49 0.73
N ARG A 139 -46.32 -17.45 1.14
CA ARG A 139 -46.22 -17.07 2.56
C ARG A 139 -47.10 -15.86 2.83
N HIS A 140 -47.96 -15.97 3.84
CA HIS A 140 -48.99 -14.99 4.20
C HIS A 140 -48.47 -13.59 4.62
N ASP A 141 -47.15 -13.36 4.66
CA ASP A 141 -46.50 -12.06 4.92
C ASP A 141 -45.48 -11.73 3.81
N SER A 142 -45.96 -11.30 2.63
CA SER A 142 -45.04 -10.79 1.59
C SER A 142 -44.54 -9.41 2.01
N LEU A 143 -43.23 -9.31 2.31
CA LEU A 143 -42.53 -8.02 2.49
C LEU A 143 -42.64 -7.10 1.26
N VAL A 144 -42.98 -7.67 0.09
CA VAL A 144 -43.13 -6.96 -1.17
C VAL A 144 -44.61 -6.66 -1.41
N THR A 145 -45.10 -5.54 -0.85
CA THR A 145 -46.46 -5.01 -1.10
C THR A 145 -46.40 -3.73 -1.96
N PRO A 146 -47.46 -3.36 -2.68
CA PRO A 146 -47.51 -2.09 -3.42
C PRO A 146 -47.19 -0.87 -2.53
N GLN A 147 -47.68 -0.87 -1.29
CA GLN A 147 -47.43 0.18 -0.31
C GLN A 147 -45.95 0.24 0.10
N ALA A 148 -45.33 -0.92 0.37
CA ALA A 148 -43.91 -1.00 0.70
C ALA A 148 -43.01 -0.58 -0.47
N ILE A 149 -43.39 -0.95 -1.71
CA ILE A 149 -42.69 -0.52 -2.93
C ILE A 149 -42.76 1.00 -3.09
N ALA A 150 -43.94 1.60 -2.90
CA ALA A 150 -44.11 3.05 -3.00
C ALA A 150 -43.32 3.81 -1.93
N ALA A 151 -43.35 3.35 -0.69
CA ALA A 151 -42.56 3.91 0.40
C ALA A 151 -41.05 3.77 0.13
N GLY A 152 -40.61 2.62 -0.39
CA GLY A 152 -39.21 2.36 -0.75
C GLY A 152 -38.73 3.23 -1.91
N ALA A 153 -39.59 3.50 -2.89
CA ALA A 153 -39.27 4.37 -4.03
C ALA A 153 -38.89 5.79 -3.59
N ALA A 154 -39.58 6.33 -2.58
CA ALA A 154 -39.27 7.65 -2.03
C ALA A 154 -37.86 7.71 -1.41
N LEU A 155 -37.48 6.64 -0.70
CA LEU A 155 -36.17 6.49 -0.05
C LEU A 155 -35.05 6.18 -1.05
N ALA A 156 -35.34 5.42 -2.11
CA ALA A 156 -34.36 4.92 -3.07
C ALA A 156 -33.68 6.02 -3.90
N SER A 157 -34.28 7.21 -3.99
CA SER A 157 -33.70 8.36 -4.70
C SER A 157 -32.27 8.69 -4.23
N GLY A 158 -32.02 8.69 -2.92
CA GLY A 158 -30.69 8.92 -2.34
C GLY A 158 -29.69 7.82 -2.68
N CYS A 159 -30.14 6.56 -2.74
CA CYS A 159 -29.32 5.40 -3.07
C CYS A 159 -28.98 5.34 -4.57
N ASN A 160 -29.94 5.68 -5.43
CA ASN A 160 -29.82 5.63 -6.90
C ASN A 160 -28.76 6.61 -7.44
N SER A 161 -28.44 7.67 -6.70
CA SER A 161 -27.34 8.59 -7.04
C SER A 161 -25.99 7.87 -7.23
N CYS A 162 -25.77 6.79 -6.47
CA CYS A 162 -24.59 5.93 -6.58
C CYS A 162 -24.91 4.62 -7.31
N HIS A 163 -26.03 3.98 -6.99
CA HIS A 163 -26.40 2.65 -7.48
C HIS A 163 -27.07 2.65 -8.87
N GLY A 164 -27.18 3.80 -9.50
CA GLY A 164 -27.77 3.97 -10.83
C GLY A 164 -29.28 4.10 -10.80
N GLU A 165 -29.85 4.50 -11.93
CA GLU A 165 -31.30 4.71 -12.08
C GLU A 165 -32.05 3.42 -11.73
N ASN A 166 -33.04 3.50 -10.85
CA ASN A 166 -33.78 2.34 -10.31
C ASN A 166 -32.88 1.23 -9.71
N GLY A 167 -31.65 1.54 -9.30
CA GLY A 167 -30.68 0.57 -8.80
C GLY A 167 -29.92 -0.19 -9.90
N HIS A 168 -29.93 0.30 -11.14
CA HIS A 168 -29.18 -0.24 -12.26
C HIS A 168 -27.80 0.40 -12.37
N SER A 169 -26.83 -0.16 -11.67
CA SER A 169 -25.48 0.39 -11.69
C SER A 169 -24.81 0.12 -13.04
N THR A 170 -24.34 1.18 -13.70
CA THR A 170 -23.43 1.09 -14.85
C THR A 170 -21.98 0.85 -14.44
N ARG A 171 -21.72 0.72 -13.13
CA ARG A 171 -20.38 0.61 -12.52
C ARG A 171 -20.23 -0.68 -11.70
N GLN A 172 -20.80 -1.81 -12.15
CA GLN A 172 -20.89 -3.05 -11.36
C GLN A 172 -19.56 -3.57 -10.77
N SER A 173 -18.42 -3.31 -11.41
CA SER A 173 -17.10 -3.66 -10.86
C SER A 173 -16.78 -2.96 -9.52
N ILE A 174 -17.44 -1.85 -9.19
CA ILE A 174 -17.14 -1.02 -8.01
C ILE A 174 -18.41 -0.75 -7.18
N ILE A 175 -19.54 -0.48 -7.85
CA ILE A 175 -20.83 -0.20 -7.21
C ILE A 175 -21.83 -1.24 -7.74
N PRO A 176 -22.37 -2.13 -6.89
CA PRO A 176 -23.26 -3.19 -7.34
C PRO A 176 -24.64 -2.66 -7.75
N SER A 177 -25.30 -3.34 -8.68
CA SER A 177 -26.73 -3.13 -8.95
C SER A 177 -27.57 -3.63 -7.77
N LEU A 178 -28.63 -2.88 -7.45
CA LEU A 178 -29.62 -3.23 -6.44
C LEU A 178 -30.91 -3.77 -7.07
N ALA A 179 -31.18 -3.43 -8.32
CA ALA A 179 -32.39 -3.85 -9.03
C ALA A 179 -32.50 -5.39 -9.10
N GLY A 180 -33.67 -5.91 -8.70
CA GLY A 180 -34.01 -7.32 -8.68
C GLY A 180 -33.46 -8.10 -7.48
N MET A 181 -32.70 -7.47 -6.57
CA MET A 181 -32.07 -8.12 -5.43
C MET A 181 -33.13 -8.73 -4.47
N PRO A 182 -32.98 -9.99 -4.04
CA PRO A 182 -33.93 -10.61 -3.10
C PRO A 182 -33.90 -9.93 -1.72
N PRO A 183 -35.07 -9.68 -1.09
CA PRO A 183 -35.13 -9.10 0.26
C PRO A 183 -34.28 -9.88 1.28
N GLU A 184 -34.23 -11.20 1.15
CA GLU A 184 -33.51 -12.12 2.02
C GLU A 184 -31.99 -11.94 1.97
N TYR A 185 -31.46 -11.34 0.90
CA TYR A 185 -30.05 -10.93 0.82
C TYR A 185 -29.87 -9.45 1.12
N PHE A 186 -30.77 -8.59 0.60
CA PHE A 186 -30.66 -7.15 0.70
C PHE A 186 -30.68 -6.66 2.14
N ILE A 187 -31.68 -7.11 2.93
CA ILE A 187 -31.89 -6.68 4.31
C ILE A 187 -30.68 -7.03 5.20
N PRO A 188 -30.22 -8.29 5.29
CA PRO A 188 -29.06 -8.62 6.13
C PRO A 188 -27.77 -8.00 5.60
N THR A 189 -27.63 -7.81 4.27
CA THR A 189 -26.48 -7.12 3.69
C THR A 189 -26.40 -5.67 4.16
N LEU A 190 -27.52 -4.93 4.10
CA LEU A 190 -27.55 -3.53 4.48
C LEU A 190 -27.34 -3.36 6.00
N LYS A 191 -28.00 -4.18 6.81
CA LYS A 191 -27.77 -4.24 8.26
C LYS A 191 -26.33 -4.61 8.62
N GLY A 192 -25.71 -5.49 7.83
CA GLY A 192 -24.30 -5.84 7.97
C GLY A 192 -23.37 -4.63 7.79
N TYR A 193 -23.66 -3.73 6.85
CA TYR A 193 -22.90 -2.49 6.70
C TYR A 193 -23.05 -1.54 7.90
N PHE A 194 -24.24 -1.47 8.49
CA PHE A 194 -24.55 -0.56 9.59
C PHE A 194 -23.94 -1.02 10.92
N THR A 195 -23.97 -2.33 11.15
CA THR A 195 -23.39 -2.98 12.35
C THR A 195 -21.87 -3.17 12.24
N GLY A 196 -21.27 -2.91 11.07
CA GLY A 196 -19.84 -3.10 10.83
C GLY A 196 -19.43 -4.55 10.58
N ILE A 197 -20.39 -5.49 10.54
CA ILE A 197 -20.18 -6.88 10.10
C ILE A 197 -19.67 -6.92 8.65
N ARG A 198 -20.05 -5.92 7.84
CA ARG A 198 -19.51 -5.65 6.51
C ARG A 198 -18.91 -4.24 6.49
N ALA A 199 -17.61 -4.11 6.30
CA ALA A 199 -16.96 -2.80 6.33
C ALA A 199 -17.12 -2.06 4.97
N HIS A 200 -17.79 -0.91 4.97
CA HIS A 200 -17.71 0.05 3.86
C HIS A 200 -18.08 1.46 4.34
N GLY A 201 -17.13 2.39 4.24
CA GLY A 201 -17.27 3.75 4.81
C GLY A 201 -18.53 4.48 4.36
N VAL A 202 -18.84 4.43 3.06
CA VAL A 202 -20.02 5.11 2.50
C VAL A 202 -21.33 4.46 2.95
N MET A 203 -21.41 3.13 2.96
CA MET A 203 -22.65 2.43 3.29
C MET A 203 -22.94 2.54 4.80
N LYS A 204 -21.90 2.60 5.64
CA LYS A 204 -22.05 2.80 7.08
C LYS A 204 -22.68 4.15 7.43
N MET A 205 -22.51 5.19 6.62
CA MET A 205 -23.06 6.53 6.90
C MET A 205 -24.59 6.53 7.04
N PHE A 206 -25.27 5.62 6.33
CA PHE A 206 -26.73 5.53 6.34
C PHE A 206 -27.29 4.84 7.60
N SER A 207 -26.43 4.32 8.50
CA SER A 207 -26.87 3.57 9.69
C SER A 207 -27.69 4.39 10.67
N LYS A 208 -27.56 5.72 10.65
CA LYS A 208 -28.30 6.64 11.51
C LYS A 208 -29.55 7.22 10.85
N SER A 209 -29.75 6.95 9.56
CA SER A 209 -30.76 7.63 8.73
C SER A 209 -31.86 6.70 8.24
N LEU A 210 -31.75 5.39 8.49
CA LEU A 210 -32.72 4.40 8.04
C LEU A 210 -33.17 3.54 9.22
N THR A 211 -34.49 3.42 9.37
CA THR A 211 -35.11 2.49 10.31
C THR A 211 -35.21 1.08 9.71
N ASP A 212 -35.52 0.09 10.54
CA ASP A 212 -35.79 -1.28 10.05
C ASP A 212 -36.94 -1.34 9.05
N ASN A 213 -37.94 -0.47 9.21
CA ASN A 213 -39.06 -0.38 8.27
C ASN A 213 -38.62 0.23 6.93
N ASP A 214 -37.75 1.24 6.95
CA ASP A 214 -37.17 1.84 5.75
C ASP A 214 -36.33 0.82 4.97
N ILE A 215 -35.55 -0.01 5.67
CA ILE A 215 -34.77 -1.09 5.07
C ILE A 215 -35.68 -2.11 4.39
N ASN A 216 -36.81 -2.48 5.01
CA ASN A 216 -37.80 -3.39 4.42
C ASN A 216 -38.48 -2.78 3.20
N HIS A 217 -38.83 -1.49 3.24
CA HIS A 217 -39.40 -0.77 2.10
C HIS A 217 -38.42 -0.67 0.93
N LEU A 218 -37.14 -0.36 1.19
CA LEU A 218 -36.08 -0.35 0.18
C LEU A 218 -35.88 -1.74 -0.44
N ALA A 219 -35.89 -2.79 0.40
CA ALA A 219 -35.82 -4.17 -0.06
C ALA A 219 -37.00 -4.53 -0.98
N ALA A 220 -38.22 -4.14 -0.60
CA ALA A 220 -39.42 -4.33 -1.43
C ALA A 220 -39.33 -3.59 -2.77
N TYR A 221 -38.90 -2.33 -2.74
CA TYR A 221 -38.75 -1.51 -3.94
C TYR A 221 -37.74 -2.13 -4.91
N TYR A 222 -36.51 -2.44 -4.45
CA TYR A 222 -35.47 -2.97 -5.31
C TYR A 222 -35.76 -4.39 -5.81
N ALA A 223 -36.38 -5.24 -4.97
CA ALA A 223 -36.84 -6.56 -5.40
C ALA A 223 -37.89 -6.49 -6.52
N SER A 224 -38.69 -5.42 -6.57
CA SER A 224 -39.70 -5.20 -7.62
C SER A 224 -39.14 -4.65 -8.94
N ARG A 225 -37.86 -4.23 -8.98
CA ARG A 225 -37.24 -3.74 -10.21
C ARG A 225 -36.81 -4.95 -11.04
N ALA A 226 -37.11 -4.92 -12.34
CA ALA A 226 -36.54 -5.90 -13.27
C ALA A 226 -35.02 -5.82 -13.16
N PRO A 227 -34.27 -6.92 -12.98
CA PRO A 227 -32.82 -6.84 -13.00
C PRO A 227 -32.33 -6.59 -14.44
N ILE A 228 -31.36 -5.69 -14.59
CA ILE A 228 -30.66 -5.47 -15.85
C ILE A 228 -29.18 -5.73 -15.59
N GLN A 229 -28.60 -6.68 -16.33
CA GLN A 229 -27.17 -6.94 -16.32
C GLN A 229 -26.44 -5.72 -16.89
N ALA A 230 -25.40 -5.25 -16.19
CA ALA A 230 -24.63 -4.12 -16.71
C ALA A 230 -23.92 -4.53 -18.01
N PRO A 231 -23.85 -3.64 -19.02
CA PRO A 231 -23.10 -3.92 -20.23
C PRO A 231 -21.62 -4.22 -19.88
N PRO A 232 -20.95 -5.10 -20.65
CA PRO A 232 -19.55 -5.43 -20.41
C PRO A 232 -18.66 -4.18 -20.42
N PRO A 233 -17.56 -4.15 -19.65
CA PRO A 233 -16.67 -3.00 -19.60
C PRO A 233 -16.17 -2.63 -21.00
N ARG A 234 -16.37 -1.36 -21.37
CA ARG A 234 -15.99 -0.82 -22.68
C ARG A 234 -14.48 -1.02 -22.94
N LYS A 235 -14.12 -1.53 -24.12
CA LYS A 235 -12.72 -1.58 -24.58
C LYS A 235 -12.21 -0.17 -24.87
N GLY A 236 -11.05 0.18 -24.35
CA GLY A 236 -10.43 1.47 -24.66
C GLY A 236 -9.89 1.55 -26.08
N ASN A 237 -9.95 2.74 -26.65
CA ASN A 237 -9.41 3.10 -27.95
C ASN A 237 -8.07 3.83 -27.75
N ALA A 238 -6.96 3.17 -28.05
CA ALA A 238 -5.61 3.75 -27.89
C ALA A 238 -5.39 5.01 -28.74
N ALA A 239 -6.04 5.14 -29.90
CA ALA A 239 -5.92 6.33 -30.74
C ALA A 239 -6.69 7.52 -30.15
N ALA A 240 -7.86 7.28 -29.56
CA ALA A 240 -8.58 8.29 -28.78
C ALA A 240 -7.81 8.67 -27.51
N GLY A 241 -7.22 7.67 -26.84
CA GLY A 241 -6.35 7.87 -25.68
C GLY A 241 -5.13 8.72 -26.00
N LYS A 242 -4.47 8.47 -27.14
CA LYS A 242 -3.35 9.28 -27.63
C LYS A 242 -3.72 10.75 -27.81
N ARG A 243 -4.91 11.04 -28.34
CA ARG A 243 -5.40 12.42 -28.48
C ARG A 243 -5.65 13.06 -27.11
N ALA A 244 -6.35 12.35 -26.22
CA ALA A 244 -6.59 12.85 -24.86
C ALA A 244 -5.29 13.04 -24.05
N ALA A 245 -4.28 12.20 -24.29
CA ALA A 245 -2.98 12.24 -23.61
C ALA A 245 -2.20 13.53 -23.86
N GLN A 246 -2.53 14.29 -24.92
CA GLN A 246 -1.91 15.59 -25.18
C GLN A 246 -2.07 16.56 -23.99
N ALA A 247 -3.21 16.52 -23.29
CA ALA A 247 -3.45 17.34 -22.10
C ALA A 247 -2.61 16.90 -20.87
N CYS A 248 -2.08 15.68 -20.90
CA CYS A 248 -1.26 15.11 -19.82
C CYS A 248 0.25 15.26 -20.09
N ALA A 249 0.62 15.45 -21.36
CA ALA A 249 2.00 15.42 -21.84
C ALA A 249 2.90 16.50 -21.21
N GLY A 250 2.31 17.63 -20.81
CA GLY A 250 3.04 18.72 -20.15
C GLY A 250 3.69 18.33 -18.81
N CYS A 251 3.17 17.29 -18.14
CA CYS A 251 3.75 16.78 -16.90
C CYS A 251 4.30 15.36 -17.08
N HIS A 252 3.53 14.46 -17.71
CA HIS A 252 3.89 13.04 -17.82
C HIS A 252 4.70 12.68 -19.07
N GLY A 253 4.98 13.64 -19.96
CA GLY A 253 5.61 13.39 -21.26
C GLY A 253 4.65 12.84 -22.32
N TYR A 254 4.95 13.04 -23.60
CA TYR A 254 4.07 12.68 -24.73
C TYR A 254 3.75 11.18 -24.85
N ASN A 255 4.68 10.33 -24.43
CA ASN A 255 4.53 8.88 -24.36
C ASN A 255 4.34 8.37 -22.93
N GLY A 256 4.14 9.26 -21.95
CA GLY A 256 4.04 8.87 -20.54
C GLY A 256 5.40 8.63 -19.88
N ASN A 257 6.52 9.01 -20.50
CA ASN A 257 7.82 9.06 -19.84
C ASN A 257 8.08 10.50 -19.38
N SER A 258 7.88 10.75 -18.08
CA SER A 258 8.04 12.05 -17.44
C SER A 258 9.49 12.47 -17.41
N LEU A 259 9.72 13.77 -17.65
CA LEU A 259 11.02 14.37 -17.40
C LEU A 259 11.15 14.96 -15.99
N ASN A 260 10.04 15.12 -15.26
CA ASN A 260 10.00 15.74 -13.95
C ASN A 260 10.11 14.67 -12.83
N PRO A 261 11.10 14.78 -11.92
CA PRO A 261 11.31 13.85 -10.82
C PRO A 261 10.13 13.65 -9.85
N HIS A 262 9.21 14.59 -9.79
CA HIS A 262 8.03 14.51 -8.92
C HIS A 262 6.78 13.97 -9.63
N VAL A 263 6.87 13.71 -10.93
CA VAL A 263 5.74 13.27 -11.75
C VAL A 263 5.99 11.82 -12.22
N PRO A 264 5.05 10.88 -12.00
CA PRO A 264 5.25 9.48 -12.38
C PRO A 264 5.32 9.26 -13.89
N ASN A 265 5.97 8.16 -14.26
CA ASN A 265 5.94 7.60 -15.60
C ASN A 265 4.64 6.78 -15.75
N LEU A 266 3.87 7.06 -16.79
CA LEU A 266 2.66 6.33 -17.13
C LEU A 266 2.93 5.21 -18.14
N ALA A 267 4.03 5.30 -18.87
CA ALA A 267 4.36 4.36 -19.93
C ALA A 267 4.50 2.92 -19.40
N GLY A 268 3.75 2.00 -20.02
CA GLY A 268 3.77 0.57 -19.71
C GLY A 268 3.25 0.20 -18.32
N LEU A 269 2.61 1.13 -17.59
CA LEU A 269 1.82 0.76 -16.42
C LEU A 269 0.58 -0.05 -16.85
N PRO A 270 0.12 -1.04 -16.05
CA PRO A 270 -1.10 -1.79 -16.38
C PRO A 270 -2.30 -0.85 -16.58
N ALA A 271 -3.05 -1.03 -17.67
CA ALA A 271 -4.14 -0.13 -18.05
C ALA A 271 -5.22 -0.03 -16.95
N GLU A 272 -5.52 -1.15 -16.30
CA GLU A 272 -6.47 -1.24 -15.19
C GLU A 272 -6.00 -0.39 -14.00
N TYR A 273 -4.70 -0.43 -13.71
CA TYR A 273 -4.09 0.39 -12.66
C TYR A 273 -4.18 1.89 -13.00
N ILE A 274 -3.85 2.29 -14.24
CA ILE A 274 -3.97 3.67 -14.69
C ILE A 274 -5.42 4.16 -14.58
N SER A 275 -6.38 3.34 -15.05
CA SER A 275 -7.81 3.66 -14.99
C SER A 275 -8.28 3.87 -13.55
N LYS A 276 -7.87 2.98 -12.64
CA LYS A 276 -8.17 3.10 -11.21
C LYS A 276 -7.54 4.35 -10.60
N ALA A 277 -6.26 4.61 -10.86
CA ALA A 277 -5.53 5.74 -10.31
C ALA A 277 -6.17 7.08 -10.72
N ILE A 278 -6.49 7.25 -12.01
CA ILE A 278 -7.15 8.47 -12.52
C ILE A 278 -8.52 8.65 -11.87
N LYS A 279 -9.32 7.57 -11.75
CA LYS A 279 -10.61 7.62 -11.04
C LYS A 279 -10.45 7.97 -9.56
N ASP A 280 -9.43 7.45 -8.90
CA ASP A 280 -9.19 7.74 -7.48
C ASP A 280 -8.82 9.21 -7.26
N TYR A 281 -8.04 9.83 -8.14
CA TYR A 281 -7.79 11.27 -8.10
C TYR A 281 -9.06 12.07 -8.40
N ARG A 282 -9.81 11.72 -9.45
CA ARG A 282 -11.04 12.41 -9.83
C ARG A 282 -12.10 12.37 -8.73
N ASP A 283 -12.22 11.23 -8.06
CA ASP A 283 -13.23 10.96 -7.04
C ASP A 283 -12.73 11.32 -5.62
N GLY A 284 -11.53 11.88 -5.48
CA GLY A 284 -10.94 12.32 -4.19
C GLY A 284 -10.48 11.21 -3.26
N ARG A 285 -10.41 9.96 -3.74
CA ARG A 285 -9.87 8.80 -3.00
C ARG A 285 -8.34 8.83 -2.91
N ARG A 286 -7.68 9.44 -3.91
CA ARG A 286 -6.27 9.82 -3.89
C ARG A 286 -6.19 11.34 -4.01
N ARG A 287 -5.30 11.97 -3.25
CA ARG A 287 -5.20 13.44 -3.17
C ARG A 287 -3.86 13.89 -3.72
N ASP A 288 -3.92 14.80 -4.67
CA ASP A 288 -2.83 15.61 -5.19
C ASP A 288 -3.50 16.76 -5.96
N GLU A 289 -3.16 18.02 -5.66
CA GLU A 289 -3.90 19.16 -6.19
C GLU A 289 -3.81 19.26 -7.71
N LEU A 290 -2.62 19.00 -8.27
CA LEU A 290 -2.35 19.06 -9.70
C LEU A 290 -3.11 17.96 -10.44
N MET A 291 -2.98 16.71 -10.00
CA MET A 291 -3.69 15.59 -10.63
C MET A 291 -5.20 15.70 -10.45
N THR A 292 -5.69 16.13 -9.29
CA THR A 292 -7.14 16.33 -9.07
C THR A 292 -7.70 17.37 -10.03
N GLY A 293 -6.97 18.46 -10.27
CA GLY A 293 -7.32 19.47 -11.28
C GLY A 293 -7.31 18.89 -12.70
N ALA A 294 -6.23 18.18 -13.06
CA ALA A 294 -6.02 17.64 -14.39
C ALA A 294 -7.07 16.59 -14.82
N VAL A 295 -7.58 15.80 -13.88
CA VAL A 295 -8.53 14.71 -14.18
C VAL A 295 -9.99 15.08 -13.89
N ARG A 296 -10.24 16.30 -13.39
CA ARG A 296 -11.58 16.78 -13.07
C ARG A 296 -12.45 16.78 -14.33
N GLY A 297 -13.62 16.18 -14.24
CA GLY A 297 -14.58 16.14 -15.36
C GLY A 297 -14.23 15.13 -16.46
N LEU A 298 -13.13 14.37 -16.36
CA LEU A 298 -12.88 13.27 -17.31
C LEU A 298 -13.97 12.21 -17.20
N SER A 299 -14.59 11.87 -18.34
CA SER A 299 -15.54 10.76 -18.40
C SER A 299 -14.83 9.43 -18.22
N ASN A 300 -15.56 8.40 -17.79
CA ASN A 300 -14.98 7.06 -17.66
C ASN A 300 -14.44 6.54 -19.00
N ASP A 301 -15.03 6.95 -20.12
CA ASP A 301 -14.57 6.54 -21.44
C ASP A 301 -13.20 7.13 -21.74
N VAL A 302 -13.02 8.44 -21.55
CA VAL A 302 -11.72 9.08 -21.75
C VAL A 302 -10.64 8.45 -20.85
N ILE A 303 -10.98 8.11 -19.61
CA ILE A 303 -10.05 7.45 -18.68
C ILE A 303 -9.63 6.06 -19.17
N ILE A 304 -10.57 5.26 -19.68
CA ILE A 304 -10.27 3.92 -20.21
C ILE A 304 -9.42 4.02 -21.49
N ASP A 305 -9.67 5.03 -22.34
CA ASP A 305 -8.88 5.28 -23.54
C ASP A 305 -7.45 5.71 -23.21
N LEU A 306 -7.28 6.65 -22.27
CA LEU A 306 -5.97 7.09 -21.74
C LEU A 306 -5.18 5.92 -21.15
N ALA A 307 -5.82 5.12 -20.30
CA ALA A 307 -5.22 3.93 -19.72
C ALA A 307 -4.74 2.94 -20.79
N THR A 308 -5.57 2.70 -21.81
CA THR A 308 -5.23 1.81 -22.93
C THR A 308 -4.07 2.34 -23.76
N TYR A 309 -3.99 3.66 -23.95
CA TYR A 309 -2.87 4.28 -24.66
C TYR A 309 -1.56 4.15 -23.89
N TYR A 310 -1.53 4.58 -22.62
CA TYR A 310 -0.31 4.59 -21.80
C TYR A 310 0.21 3.20 -21.46
N GLY A 311 -0.68 2.24 -21.21
CA GLY A 311 -0.27 0.85 -20.95
C GLY A 311 0.39 0.15 -22.15
N LYS A 312 0.26 0.71 -23.36
CA LYS A 312 0.96 0.23 -24.57
C LYS A 312 2.25 0.96 -24.87
N GLN A 313 2.59 2.02 -24.12
CA GLN A 313 3.83 2.76 -24.36
C GLN A 313 5.02 2.00 -23.79
N VAL A 314 6.17 2.18 -24.42
CA VAL A 314 7.44 1.62 -23.95
C VAL A 314 7.94 2.48 -22.79
N PRO A 315 8.14 1.92 -21.59
CA PRO A 315 8.74 2.66 -20.50
C PRO A 315 10.23 2.90 -20.70
N GLU A 316 10.70 4.07 -20.30
CA GLU A 316 12.10 4.46 -20.38
C GLU A 316 12.64 4.82 -18.97
N SER A 317 13.75 4.22 -18.55
CA SER A 317 14.51 4.67 -17.38
C SER A 317 15.51 5.76 -17.79
N LYS A 318 15.51 6.89 -17.06
CA LYS A 318 16.57 7.91 -17.25
C LYS A 318 17.94 7.43 -16.79
N LEU A 319 17.99 6.47 -15.87
CA LEU A 319 19.23 5.95 -15.30
C LEU A 319 19.89 4.89 -16.19
N GLN A 320 19.14 4.21 -17.06
CA GLN A 320 19.72 3.38 -18.13
C GLN A 320 20.56 4.19 -19.15
N ARG A 321 20.41 5.52 -19.20
CA ARG A 321 21.27 6.38 -20.04
C ARG A 321 22.66 6.64 -19.45
N GLN A 322 22.87 6.36 -18.15
CA GLN A 322 24.19 6.40 -17.53
C GLN A 322 24.60 4.96 -17.21
N GLU A 323 25.32 4.34 -18.15
CA GLU A 323 26.08 3.14 -17.82
C GLU A 323 27.05 3.44 -16.66
N ALA A 324 27.09 2.52 -15.71
CA ALA A 324 28.15 2.34 -14.72
C ALA A 324 28.41 3.51 -13.75
N ALA A 325 27.54 3.65 -12.75
CA ALA A 325 28.03 3.81 -11.39
C ALA A 325 27.06 3.10 -10.45
N THR A 326 27.41 1.89 -10.03
CA THR A 326 26.92 1.39 -8.74
C THR A 326 27.37 2.40 -7.69
N MET A 327 26.51 3.36 -7.33
CA MET A 327 26.71 4.13 -6.12
C MET A 327 26.75 3.12 -4.98
N GLN A 328 27.93 2.92 -4.40
CA GLN A 328 28.10 2.12 -3.21
C GLN A 328 27.34 2.83 -2.09
N PHE A 329 26.18 2.29 -1.73
CA PHE A 329 25.34 2.83 -0.67
C PHE A 329 25.99 2.52 0.68
N ASP A 330 26.68 3.50 1.25
CA ASP A 330 27.34 3.40 2.56
C ASP A 330 26.86 4.55 3.47
N PRO A 331 25.69 4.40 4.12
CA PRO A 331 25.10 5.45 4.94
C PRO A 331 25.94 5.79 6.17
N VAL A 332 26.83 4.89 6.61
CA VAL A 332 27.72 5.13 7.75
C VAL A 332 28.91 5.99 7.33
N ALA A 333 29.55 5.69 6.20
CA ALA A 333 30.65 6.52 5.67
C ALA A 333 30.16 7.89 5.20
N GLU A 334 28.95 7.99 4.65
CA GLU A 334 28.32 9.27 4.35
C GLU A 334 27.96 10.05 5.63
N GLY A 335 27.42 9.35 6.64
CA GLY A 335 27.13 9.92 7.95
C GLY A 335 28.38 10.45 8.66
N GLU A 336 29.51 9.76 8.55
CA GLU A 336 30.80 10.17 9.11
C GLU A 336 31.25 11.54 8.60
N LYS A 337 31.11 11.77 7.28
CA LYS A 337 31.47 13.06 6.66
C LYS A 337 30.67 14.21 7.24
N ILE A 338 29.37 14.01 7.47
CA ILE A 338 28.47 15.02 8.03
C ILE A 338 28.74 15.20 9.54
N ALA A 339 28.96 14.10 10.25
CA ALA A 339 29.20 14.02 11.69
C ALA A 339 30.49 14.74 12.14
N SER A 340 31.43 14.98 11.22
CA SER A 340 32.67 15.71 11.48
C SER A 340 32.45 17.11 12.09
N SER A 341 31.33 17.76 11.77
CA SER A 341 30.93 19.03 12.40
C SER A 341 30.37 18.87 13.82
N CYS A 342 29.83 17.71 14.16
CA CYS A 342 29.15 17.44 15.42
C CYS A 342 30.13 17.09 16.55
N ILE A 343 31.24 16.43 16.21
CA ILE A 343 32.24 15.96 17.19
C ILE A 343 32.95 17.10 17.94
N ALA A 344 32.94 18.33 17.39
CA ALA A 344 33.49 19.52 18.05
C ALA A 344 32.84 19.81 19.41
N CYS A 345 31.55 19.46 19.58
CA CYS A 345 30.86 19.58 20.86
C CYS A 345 30.59 18.22 21.50
N HIS A 346 30.17 17.23 20.68
CA HIS A 346 29.79 15.90 21.17
C HIS A 346 30.98 14.96 21.41
N GLY A 347 32.21 15.44 21.26
CA GLY A 347 33.43 14.67 21.48
C GLY A 347 33.77 13.74 20.32
N GLU A 348 35.00 13.20 20.34
CA GLU A 348 35.50 12.25 19.35
C GLU A 348 34.55 11.03 19.26
N ASP A 349 34.18 10.66 18.04
CA ASP A 349 33.18 9.62 17.73
C ASP A 349 31.80 9.81 18.40
N GLY A 350 31.50 11.01 18.93
CA GLY A 350 30.29 11.28 19.69
C GLY A 350 30.37 10.89 21.16
N ASN A 351 31.57 10.63 21.70
CA ASN A 351 31.80 10.38 23.12
C ASN A 351 32.14 11.71 23.82
N SER A 352 31.12 12.41 24.33
CA SER A 352 31.32 13.74 24.90
C SER A 352 31.97 13.65 26.28
N LEU A 353 32.96 14.51 26.51
CA LEU A 353 33.56 14.77 27.83
C LEU A 353 33.14 16.12 28.41
N THR A 354 32.37 16.91 27.66
CA THR A 354 31.97 18.26 28.05
C THR A 354 30.75 18.20 28.98
N ALA A 355 30.81 18.87 30.12
CA ALA A 355 29.69 18.90 31.07
C ALA A 355 28.46 19.61 30.47
N GLY A 356 27.30 18.99 30.55
CA GLY A 356 26.04 19.46 29.97
C GLY A 356 25.86 19.11 28.48
N VAL A 357 26.87 18.51 27.83
CA VAL A 357 26.77 18.05 26.44
C VAL A 357 26.64 16.52 26.44
N PRO A 358 25.62 15.96 25.75
CA PRO A 358 25.43 14.52 25.77
C PRO A 358 26.40 13.80 24.82
N SER A 359 26.77 12.58 25.18
CA SER A 359 27.31 11.59 24.24
C SER A 359 26.21 11.10 23.30
N LEU A 360 26.57 10.93 22.03
CA LEU A 360 25.70 10.42 20.97
C LEU A 360 25.82 8.90 20.80
N THR A 361 26.95 8.32 21.22
CA THR A 361 27.15 6.86 21.25
C THR A 361 26.27 6.19 22.28
N GLY A 362 25.88 4.92 22.05
CA GLY A 362 25.01 4.17 22.97
C GLY A 362 23.53 4.51 22.84
N LEU A 363 23.18 5.50 22.02
CA LEU A 363 21.81 5.85 21.66
C LEU A 363 21.38 5.15 20.38
N HIS A 364 20.15 4.65 20.35
CA HIS A 364 19.59 3.98 19.18
C HIS A 364 19.32 4.98 18.04
N VAL A 365 19.48 4.53 16.79
CA VAL A 365 19.26 5.33 15.55
C VAL A 365 17.92 6.05 15.58
N LYS A 366 16.83 5.32 15.84
CA LYS A 366 15.47 5.89 15.97
C LYS A 366 15.38 7.05 16.96
N TYR A 367 16.02 6.92 18.14
CA TYR A 367 16.03 8.00 19.12
C TYR A 367 16.84 9.21 18.62
N LEU A 368 18.00 8.98 18.01
CA LEU A 368 18.83 10.06 17.45
C LEU A 368 18.10 10.83 16.35
N VAL A 369 17.39 10.13 15.45
CA VAL A 369 16.54 10.73 14.43
C VAL A 369 15.44 11.58 15.07
N ALA A 370 14.64 10.99 15.95
CA ALA A 370 13.52 11.68 16.60
C ALA A 370 13.98 12.89 17.42
N ALA A 371 15.10 12.77 18.14
CA ALA A 371 15.65 13.87 18.93
C ALA A 371 16.13 15.02 18.05
N THR A 372 16.75 14.71 16.91
CA THR A 372 17.25 15.71 15.95
C THR A 372 16.09 16.43 15.27
N GLN A 373 15.07 15.69 14.81
CA GLN A 373 13.85 16.27 14.24
C GLN A 373 13.11 17.15 15.26
N ALA A 374 13.02 16.74 16.52
CA ALA A 374 12.41 17.56 17.56
C ALA A 374 13.13 18.90 17.79
N TYR A 375 14.45 18.97 17.58
CA TYR A 375 15.18 20.23 17.59
C TYR A 375 14.89 21.08 16.34
N GLN A 376 14.80 20.48 15.14
CA GLN A 376 14.44 21.18 13.90
C GLN A 376 13.04 21.80 13.96
N GLU A 377 12.09 21.06 14.48
CA GLU A 377 10.69 21.46 14.62
C GLU A 377 10.47 22.39 15.82
N GLY A 378 11.50 22.58 16.66
CA GLY A 378 11.44 23.42 17.85
C GLY A 378 10.61 22.83 19.00
N ALA A 379 10.18 21.56 18.91
CA ALA A 379 9.58 20.79 20.00
C ALA A 379 10.56 20.56 21.16
N ARG A 380 11.86 20.53 20.85
CA ARG A 380 12.96 20.53 21.81
C ARG A 380 13.78 21.82 21.64
N LYS A 381 13.91 22.61 22.71
CA LYS A 381 14.57 23.94 22.63
C LYS A 381 16.08 23.82 22.83
N SER A 382 16.87 24.27 21.84
CA SER A 382 18.29 24.60 21.97
C SER A 382 18.72 25.40 20.75
N ASN A 383 19.20 26.64 20.95
CA ASN A 383 19.63 27.48 19.84
C ASN A 383 20.82 26.87 19.09
N VAL A 384 21.77 26.30 19.84
CA VAL A 384 22.96 25.67 19.24
C VAL A 384 22.56 24.49 18.37
N MET A 385 21.77 23.55 18.91
CA MET A 385 21.36 22.38 18.14
C MET A 385 20.48 22.76 16.96
N ALA A 386 19.49 23.64 17.14
CA ALA A 386 18.61 24.08 16.06
C ALA A 386 19.40 24.71 14.90
N THR A 387 20.39 25.56 15.20
CA THR A 387 21.27 26.14 14.16
C THR A 387 22.10 25.06 13.47
N MET A 388 22.78 24.19 14.24
CA MET A 388 23.69 23.18 13.69
C MET A 388 23.00 22.18 12.76
N ILE A 389 21.73 21.85 12.99
CA ILE A 389 21.02 20.83 12.21
C ILE A 389 20.04 21.41 11.19
N SER A 390 19.85 22.74 11.16
CA SER A 390 18.85 23.41 10.32
C SER A 390 18.99 23.11 8.82
N HIS A 391 20.19 22.78 8.36
CA HIS A 391 20.52 22.48 6.98
C HIS A 391 20.50 20.98 6.65
N LEU A 392 20.33 20.11 7.65
CA LEU A 392 20.32 18.66 7.46
C LEU A 392 18.97 18.22 6.92
N SER A 393 18.97 17.43 5.85
CA SER A 393 17.78 16.71 5.41
C SER A 393 17.45 15.56 6.37
N ASP A 394 16.21 15.04 6.32
CA ASP A 394 15.82 13.82 7.05
C ASP A 394 16.82 12.67 6.82
N THR A 395 17.34 12.58 5.60
CA THR A 395 18.31 11.54 5.21
C THR A 395 19.66 11.76 5.88
N ASP A 396 20.12 13.01 5.92
CA ASP A 396 21.40 13.36 6.57
C ASP A 396 21.32 13.08 8.07
N ILE A 397 20.18 13.40 8.69
CA ILE A 397 19.90 13.08 10.09
C ILE A 397 19.97 11.58 10.31
N GLU A 398 19.34 10.77 9.46
CA GLU A 398 19.36 9.32 9.60
C GLU A 398 20.77 8.73 9.39
N LYS A 399 21.51 9.20 8.37
CA LYS A 399 22.92 8.81 8.12
C LYS A 399 23.83 9.11 9.30
N VAL A 400 23.78 10.34 9.83
CA VAL A 400 24.54 10.74 11.02
C VAL A 400 24.12 9.92 12.25
N SER A 401 22.83 9.60 12.38
CA SER A 401 22.31 8.75 13.44
C SER A 401 22.87 7.33 13.37
N TYR A 402 22.94 6.73 12.17
CA TYR A 402 23.60 5.45 11.94
C TYR A 402 25.09 5.49 12.25
N TYR A 403 25.78 6.57 11.84
CA TYR A 403 27.18 6.76 12.18
C TYR A 403 27.41 6.69 13.69
N PHE A 404 26.74 7.53 14.50
CA PHE A 404 26.96 7.56 15.95
C PHE A 404 26.48 6.30 16.68
N ALA A 405 25.36 5.71 16.25
CA ALA A 405 24.84 4.49 16.88
C ALA A 405 25.73 3.27 16.64
N THR A 406 26.60 3.31 15.62
CA THR A 406 27.58 2.24 15.33
C THR A 406 28.95 2.47 15.98
N ARG A 407 29.18 3.62 16.63
CA ARG A 407 30.46 3.90 17.32
C ARG A 407 30.52 3.22 18.68
N ALA A 408 31.73 2.85 19.08
CA ALA A 408 32.00 2.29 20.40
C ALA A 408 31.77 3.34 21.50
N THR A 409 31.11 2.92 22.58
CA THR A 409 30.87 3.76 23.76
C THR A 409 32.11 3.81 24.65
N ARG A 410 32.45 4.99 25.18
CA ARG A 410 33.53 5.18 26.17
C ARG A 410 32.96 5.49 27.56
N ILE A 411 33.63 4.98 28.59
CA ILE A 411 33.23 5.22 29.99
C ILE A 411 33.58 6.66 30.35
N ARG A 412 32.61 7.40 30.89
CA ARG A 412 32.80 8.72 31.47
C ARG A 412 33.06 8.60 32.96
N GLN A 413 34.00 9.38 33.50
CA GLN A 413 34.20 9.44 34.95
C GLN A 413 32.97 10.08 35.62
N ALA A 414 32.48 9.44 36.69
CA ALA A 414 31.37 9.95 37.48
C ALA A 414 31.72 11.32 38.10
N THR A 415 30.81 12.28 38.00
CA THR A 415 30.94 13.58 38.67
C THR A 415 30.54 13.45 40.15
N GLN A 416 31.02 14.35 41.02
CA GLN A 416 30.66 14.36 42.45
C GLN A 416 29.28 15.01 42.75
N GLU A 417 28.48 15.34 41.73
CA GLU A 417 27.20 16.02 41.92
C GLU A 417 26.06 15.00 42.07
N GLY A 418 25.73 14.63 43.31
CA GLY A 418 24.64 13.69 43.65
C GLY A 418 25.15 12.38 44.26
N ASP A 419 24.25 11.64 44.91
CA ASP A 419 24.54 10.32 45.49
C ASP A 419 23.99 9.18 44.59
N PRO A 420 24.86 8.39 43.93
CA PRO A 420 24.45 7.27 43.09
C PRO A 420 23.65 6.19 43.82
N LEU A 421 23.88 5.96 45.12
CA LEU A 421 23.16 4.94 45.87
C LEU A 421 21.72 5.36 46.13
N SER A 422 21.51 6.61 46.55
CA SER A 422 20.17 7.20 46.61
C SER A 422 19.50 7.24 45.23
N GLY A 423 20.28 7.54 44.18
CA GLY A 423 19.80 7.60 42.80
C GLY A 423 19.30 6.27 42.27
N GLU A 424 19.96 5.16 42.60
CA GLU A 424 19.54 3.80 42.23
C GLU A 424 18.13 3.52 42.75
N LYS A 425 17.89 3.78 44.04
CA LYS A 425 16.59 3.57 44.67
C LYS A 425 15.50 4.45 44.05
N THR A 426 15.79 5.72 43.78
CA THR A 426 14.82 6.62 43.14
C THR A 426 14.54 6.22 41.67
N SER A 427 15.46 5.51 41.03
CA SER A 427 15.37 5.12 39.62
C SER A 427 14.50 3.89 39.34
N GLU A 428 13.96 3.22 40.37
CA GLU A 428 13.15 2.00 40.22
C GLU A 428 11.98 2.18 39.23
N ASN A 429 11.31 3.33 39.27
CA ASN A 429 10.19 3.65 38.38
C ASN A 429 10.61 3.99 36.95
N CYS A 430 11.89 4.28 36.71
CA CYS A 430 12.45 4.59 35.39
C CYS A 430 12.85 3.32 34.63
N ALA A 431 13.12 2.23 35.35
CA ALA A 431 13.69 0.99 34.82
C ALA A 431 12.77 0.29 33.81
N SER A 432 11.45 0.48 33.91
CA SER A 432 10.46 -0.09 32.99
C SER A 432 10.61 0.39 31.54
N CYS A 433 11.14 1.60 31.33
CA CYS A 433 11.34 2.19 30.00
C CYS A 433 12.83 2.29 29.61
N HIS A 434 13.69 2.67 30.57
CA HIS A 434 15.10 2.93 30.31
C HIS A 434 16.02 1.75 30.66
N GLY A 435 15.48 0.69 31.24
CA GLY A 435 16.24 -0.45 31.77
C GLY A 435 16.82 -0.19 33.16
N ALA A 436 16.98 -1.24 33.97
CA ALA A 436 17.43 -1.12 35.36
C ALA A 436 18.78 -0.41 35.53
N LYS A 437 19.69 -0.61 34.57
CA LYS A 437 21.00 0.06 34.51
C LYS A 437 21.04 1.19 33.48
N GLY A 438 19.89 1.64 32.98
CA GLY A 438 19.82 2.70 31.96
C GLY A 438 20.18 2.24 30.55
N VAL A 439 20.18 0.94 30.27
CA VAL A 439 20.33 0.40 28.91
C VAL A 439 18.96 -0.03 28.43
N SER A 440 18.37 0.73 27.49
CA SER A 440 17.03 0.44 26.99
C SER A 440 17.07 -0.61 25.87
N SER A 441 16.10 -1.53 25.90
CA SER A 441 15.85 -2.48 24.82
C SER A 441 14.84 -1.96 23.79
N ASP A 442 14.14 -0.86 24.07
CA ASP A 442 13.17 -0.24 23.16
C ASP A 442 13.82 0.93 22.41
N PRO A 443 13.93 0.87 21.07
CA PRO A 443 14.43 1.95 20.23
C PRO A 443 13.78 3.32 20.41
N ALA A 444 12.54 3.38 20.91
CA ALA A 444 11.83 4.63 21.18
C ALA A 444 12.28 5.29 22.49
N ASN A 445 12.86 4.52 23.41
CA ASN A 445 13.34 5.00 24.69
C ASN A 445 14.87 5.15 24.67
N PRO A 446 15.43 6.31 25.07
CA PRO A 446 16.88 6.47 25.09
C PRO A 446 17.52 5.65 26.21
N SER A 447 18.70 5.09 25.93
CA SER A 447 19.62 4.64 26.97
C SER A 447 20.16 5.85 27.75
N LEU A 448 20.20 5.73 29.07
CA LEU A 448 20.71 6.72 30.02
C LEU A 448 22.10 6.37 30.55
N ALA A 449 22.50 5.09 30.45
CA ALA A 449 23.75 4.58 30.99
C ALA A 449 24.97 5.32 30.42
N GLY A 450 25.87 5.76 31.30
CA GLY A 450 27.13 6.42 30.91
C GLY A 450 26.97 7.81 30.32
N GLN A 451 25.76 8.39 30.38
CA GLN A 451 25.49 9.74 29.91
C GLN A 451 25.97 10.79 30.93
N ASP A 452 26.22 12.02 30.49
CA ASP A 452 26.66 13.08 31.39
C ASP A 452 25.63 13.41 32.49
N ALA A 453 26.07 13.41 33.75
CA ALA A 453 25.21 13.69 34.90
C ALA A 453 24.56 15.08 34.82
N LYS A 454 25.32 16.11 34.39
CA LYS A 454 24.77 17.46 34.28
C LYS A 454 23.70 17.55 33.18
N TYR A 455 23.93 16.89 32.04
CA TYR A 455 22.92 16.78 30.98
C TYR A 455 21.68 16.03 31.45
N LEU A 456 21.83 14.89 32.13
CA LEU A 456 20.70 14.11 32.65
C LEU A 456 19.87 14.94 33.64
N PHE A 457 20.52 15.61 34.59
CA PHE A 457 19.86 16.51 35.54
C PHE A 457 19.08 17.62 34.82
N LEU A 458 19.71 18.30 33.86
CA LEU A 458 19.05 19.36 33.09
C LEU A 458 17.86 18.83 32.29
N ALA A 459 18.00 17.67 31.65
CA ALA A 459 16.94 17.04 30.88
C ALA A 459 15.74 16.65 31.76
N ILE A 460 15.98 16.02 32.92
CA ILE A 460 14.94 15.68 33.89
C ILE A 460 14.19 16.94 34.34
N ARG A 461 14.92 17.99 34.69
CA ARG A 461 14.34 19.28 35.10
C ARG A 461 13.53 19.94 33.98
N GLU A 462 13.97 19.83 32.73
CA GLU A 462 13.23 20.34 31.57
C GLU A 462 11.93 19.57 31.29
N TYR A 463 11.92 18.24 31.50
CA TYR A 463 10.69 17.44 31.42
C TYR A 463 9.72 17.80 32.53
N ALA A 464 10.19 17.89 33.79
CA ALA A 464 9.37 18.30 34.93
C ALA A 464 8.76 19.70 34.72
N GLY A 465 9.57 20.64 34.22
CA GLY A 465 9.14 22.02 33.92
C GLY A 465 8.41 22.20 32.59
N GLY A 466 8.21 21.14 31.79
CA GLY A 466 7.51 21.19 30.50
C GLY A 466 8.27 21.90 29.36
N LYS A 467 9.53 22.28 29.56
CA LYS A 467 10.39 22.85 28.48
C LYS A 467 10.73 21.80 27.41
N ARG A 468 10.73 20.52 27.78
CA ARG A 468 10.86 19.38 26.88
C ARG A 468 9.57 18.57 26.90
N ALA A 469 8.91 18.47 25.76
CA ALA A 469 7.59 17.82 25.66
C ALA A 469 7.72 16.30 25.55
N HIS A 470 7.18 15.56 26.52
CA HIS A 470 6.87 14.13 26.44
C HIS A 470 5.99 13.75 27.65
N GLU A 471 4.71 13.41 27.42
CA GLU A 471 3.74 13.18 28.50
C GLU A 471 4.21 12.10 29.50
N GLY A 472 4.67 10.95 28.99
CA GLY A 472 5.14 9.86 29.86
C GLY A 472 6.36 10.25 30.71
N MET A 473 7.25 11.09 30.17
CA MET A 473 8.45 11.49 30.89
C MET A 473 8.12 12.58 31.91
N LYS A 474 7.28 13.55 31.56
CA LYS A 474 6.77 14.57 32.47
C LYS A 474 6.11 13.95 33.69
N ASN A 475 5.26 12.94 33.49
CA ASN A 475 4.58 12.23 34.58
C ASN A 475 5.58 11.47 35.47
N ALA A 476 6.59 10.84 34.87
CA ALA A 476 7.59 10.06 35.61
C ALA A 476 8.49 10.93 36.52
N VAL A 477 8.66 12.23 36.25
CA VAL A 477 9.54 13.12 37.05
C VAL A 477 8.79 14.21 37.80
N ALA A 478 7.47 14.25 37.72
CA ALA A 478 6.65 15.34 38.29
C ALA A 478 6.84 15.51 39.81
N GLU A 479 7.11 14.42 40.52
CA GLU A 479 7.23 14.39 41.98
C GLU A 479 8.68 14.38 42.48
N LEU A 480 9.68 14.41 41.59
CA LEU A 480 11.08 14.39 41.99
C LEU A 480 11.50 15.75 42.56
N SER A 481 12.18 15.76 43.71
CA SER A 481 12.88 16.95 44.18
C SER A 481 14.12 17.23 43.33
N GLU A 482 14.64 18.46 43.33
CA GLU A 482 15.90 18.75 42.63
C GLU A 482 17.07 17.85 43.09
N GLN A 483 17.10 17.46 44.37
CA GLN A 483 18.12 16.56 44.87
C GLN A 483 17.94 15.13 44.34
N ASP A 484 16.70 14.66 44.24
CA ASP A 484 16.39 13.37 43.61
C ASP A 484 16.81 13.36 42.13
N MET A 485 16.56 14.45 41.40
CA MET A 485 17.00 14.59 40.01
C MET A 485 18.53 14.50 39.89
N ARG A 486 19.28 15.11 40.81
CA ARG A 486 20.76 15.00 40.87
C ARG A 486 21.22 13.58 41.19
N ASN A 487 20.58 12.93 42.17
CA ASN A 487 20.92 11.56 42.55
C ASN A 487 20.66 10.57 41.39
N VAL A 488 19.50 10.65 40.73
CA VAL A 488 19.17 9.82 39.55
C VAL A 488 20.17 10.06 38.41
N ALA A 489 20.54 11.32 38.16
CA ALA A 489 21.53 11.66 37.15
C ALA A 489 22.91 11.07 37.48
N ALA A 490 23.35 11.14 38.75
CA ALA A 490 24.60 10.56 39.21
C ALA A 490 24.61 9.03 39.07
N TYR A 491 23.50 8.36 39.41
CA TYR A 491 23.35 6.92 39.26
C TYR A 491 23.53 6.46 37.82
N TYR A 492 22.78 7.02 36.86
CA TYR A 492 22.86 6.60 35.45
C TYR A 492 24.18 6.99 34.78
N ALA A 493 24.78 8.13 35.16
CA ALA A 493 26.09 8.53 34.66
C ALA A 493 27.21 7.55 35.06
N ALA A 494 27.07 6.89 36.21
CA ALA A 494 28.02 5.87 36.67
C ALA A 494 27.83 4.49 36.01
N GLN A 495 26.73 4.28 35.27
CA GLN A 495 26.47 3.00 34.60
C GLN A 495 27.31 2.84 33.33
N THR A 496 27.53 1.59 32.92
CA THR A 496 28.25 1.28 31.69
C THR A 496 27.30 1.40 30.49
N ALA A 497 27.60 2.33 29.59
CA ALA A 497 26.91 2.45 28.30
C ALA A 497 27.14 1.18 27.44
N VAL A 498 26.12 0.80 26.67
CA VAL A 498 26.18 -0.35 25.75
C VAL A 498 25.80 0.13 24.35
N GLN A 499 26.56 -0.30 23.35
CA GLN A 499 26.26 -0.02 21.96
C GLN A 499 24.94 -0.71 21.56
N PRO A 500 23.97 0.00 20.97
CA PRO A 500 22.73 -0.62 20.52
C PRO A 500 22.98 -1.56 19.35
N GLN A 501 22.19 -2.64 19.27
CA GLN A 501 22.16 -3.45 18.05
C GLN A 501 21.59 -2.60 16.91
N THR A 502 22.44 -2.24 15.96
CA THR A 502 22.07 -1.50 14.76
C THR A 502 22.13 -2.45 13.58
N PHE A 503 20.97 -2.71 12.97
CA PHE A 503 20.90 -3.54 11.78
C PHE A 503 21.11 -2.65 10.54
N LEU A 504 22.27 -2.80 9.92
CA LEU A 504 22.58 -2.25 8.60
C LEU A 504 22.80 -3.45 7.67
N PRO A 505 21.80 -3.86 6.87
CA PRO A 505 22.02 -4.91 5.89
C PRO A 505 23.06 -4.44 4.87
N GLU A 506 24.05 -5.28 4.54
CA GLU A 506 25.12 -4.94 3.56
C GLU A 506 24.55 -4.50 2.20
N LEU A 507 23.37 -5.00 1.83
CA LEU A 507 22.60 -4.60 0.65
C LEU A 507 21.10 -4.50 1.02
N PRO A 508 20.64 -3.39 1.63
CA PRO A 508 19.27 -3.25 2.14
C PRO A 508 18.21 -3.48 1.06
N ALA A 509 18.51 -3.01 -0.16
CA ALA A 509 17.65 -3.18 -1.30
C ALA A 509 17.38 -4.67 -1.61
N MET A 510 18.38 -5.54 -1.65
CA MET A 510 18.18 -6.92 -2.15
C MET A 510 17.27 -7.78 -1.27
N ILE A 511 17.35 -7.65 0.06
CA ILE A 511 16.51 -8.43 0.98
C ILE A 511 15.05 -7.97 0.88
N ILE A 512 14.84 -6.66 0.77
CA ILE A 512 13.51 -6.06 0.79
C ILE A 512 12.87 -6.11 -0.60
N GLU A 513 13.65 -5.93 -1.66
CA GLU A 513 13.26 -6.10 -3.06
C GLU A 513 12.66 -7.49 -3.30
N LYS A 514 13.27 -8.55 -2.77
CA LYS A 514 12.71 -9.91 -2.88
C LYS A 514 11.29 -10.03 -2.29
N LYS A 515 10.95 -9.20 -1.30
CA LYS A 515 9.58 -9.14 -0.74
C LYS A 515 8.67 -8.32 -1.65
N CYS A 516 9.15 -7.17 -2.13
CA CYS A 516 8.42 -6.28 -3.05
C CYS A 516 8.09 -6.97 -4.39
N ASN A 517 9.05 -7.70 -4.98
CA ASN A 517 8.92 -8.40 -6.25
C ASN A 517 7.85 -9.50 -6.26
N ARG A 518 7.44 -10.02 -5.08
CA ARG A 518 6.35 -11.00 -4.98
C ARG A 518 5.03 -10.46 -5.52
N CYS A 519 4.82 -9.16 -5.38
CA CYS A 519 3.66 -8.48 -5.93
C CYS A 519 4.05 -7.68 -7.17
N HIS A 520 5.18 -6.97 -7.11
CA HIS A 520 5.59 -6.03 -8.15
C HIS A 520 6.32 -6.67 -9.34
N GLY A 521 6.35 -8.00 -9.43
CA GLY A 521 7.03 -8.74 -10.50
C GLY A 521 8.55 -8.77 -10.34
N ALA A 522 9.21 -9.62 -11.12
CA ALA A 522 10.66 -9.73 -11.11
C ALA A 522 11.31 -8.37 -11.43
N SER A 523 12.20 -7.90 -10.57
CA SER A 523 12.85 -6.58 -10.66
C SER A 523 11.85 -5.42 -10.81
N GLY A 524 10.62 -5.55 -10.28
CA GLY A 524 9.61 -4.50 -10.35
C GLY A 524 8.82 -4.44 -11.67
N HIS A 525 8.87 -5.47 -12.52
CA HIS A 525 8.20 -5.52 -13.83
C HIS A 525 6.76 -6.07 -13.81
N SER A 526 5.95 -5.72 -12.79
CA SER A 526 4.57 -6.20 -12.69
C SER A 526 3.75 -5.89 -13.94
N THR A 527 3.10 -6.92 -14.46
CA THR A 527 2.03 -6.83 -15.47
C THR A 527 0.65 -7.05 -14.86
N GLU A 528 0.57 -7.30 -13.55
CA GLU A 528 -0.65 -7.72 -12.87
C GLU A 528 -1.65 -6.56 -12.69
N ALA A 529 -2.93 -6.86 -12.90
CA ALA A 529 -4.00 -5.88 -12.77
C ALA A 529 -4.09 -5.37 -11.32
N GLY A 530 -3.90 -4.06 -11.13
CA GLY A 530 -3.96 -3.42 -9.82
C GLY A 530 -2.63 -3.33 -9.07
N THR A 531 -1.56 -3.97 -9.57
CA THR A 531 -0.21 -3.85 -9.00
C THR A 531 0.70 -3.08 -9.94
N PRO A 532 1.17 -1.88 -9.56
CA PRO A 532 1.96 -1.05 -10.46
C PRO A 532 3.35 -1.62 -10.72
N ARG A 533 3.86 -1.36 -11.93
CA ARG A 533 5.28 -1.51 -12.28
C ARG A 533 6.12 -0.51 -11.49
N LEU A 534 7.22 -0.99 -10.89
CA LEU A 534 8.20 -0.17 -10.18
C LEU A 534 9.44 0.11 -11.03
N ALA A 535 9.81 -0.83 -11.90
CA ALA A 535 10.90 -0.66 -12.85
C ALA A 535 10.73 0.64 -13.64
N GLY A 536 11.81 1.30 -14.05
CA GLY A 536 11.82 2.50 -14.88
C GLY A 536 11.03 3.69 -14.35
N GLN A 537 10.66 3.69 -13.07
CA GLN A 537 10.12 4.86 -12.41
C GLN A 537 11.25 5.77 -11.91
N MET A 538 10.99 7.08 -11.81
CA MET A 538 11.97 7.98 -11.21
C MET A 538 12.18 7.67 -9.72
N GLU A 539 13.43 7.63 -9.27
CA GLU A 539 13.82 7.38 -7.88
C GLU A 539 13.10 8.32 -6.91
N SER A 540 13.19 9.62 -7.16
CA SER A 540 12.52 10.67 -6.37
C SER A 540 11.01 10.45 -6.25
N TYR A 541 10.36 9.99 -7.33
CA TYR A 541 8.93 9.68 -7.30
C TYR A 541 8.65 8.46 -6.41
N LEU A 542 9.47 7.41 -6.50
CA LEU A 542 9.33 6.22 -5.67
C LEU A 542 9.51 6.55 -4.18
N VAL A 543 10.48 7.41 -3.83
CA VAL A 543 10.68 7.88 -2.45
C VAL A 543 9.44 8.61 -1.94
N VAL A 544 8.91 9.56 -2.70
CA VAL A 544 7.68 10.30 -2.33
C VAL A 544 6.50 9.35 -2.16
N ALA A 545 6.29 8.45 -3.13
CA ALA A 545 5.21 7.47 -3.09
C ALA A 545 5.28 6.58 -1.84
N MET A 546 6.46 6.12 -1.45
CA MET A 546 6.64 5.28 -0.25
C MET A 546 6.38 6.08 1.03
N LYS A 547 6.88 7.32 1.14
CA LYS A 547 6.56 8.21 2.27
C LYS A 547 5.06 8.48 2.39
N GLU A 548 4.36 8.69 1.27
CA GLU A 548 2.91 8.88 1.27
C GLU A 548 2.14 7.62 1.72
N TYR A 549 2.66 6.43 1.44
CA TYR A 549 2.08 5.18 1.96
C TYR A 549 2.32 5.03 3.46
N GLN A 550 3.51 5.39 3.97
CA GLN A 550 3.83 5.38 5.39
C GLN A 550 2.91 6.32 6.18
N ASN A 551 2.80 7.58 5.75
CA ASN A 551 2.01 8.58 6.47
C ASN A 551 0.50 8.53 6.18
N GLY A 552 0.06 7.58 5.33
CA GLY A 552 -1.35 7.37 5.00
C GLY A 552 -1.97 8.39 4.03
N THR A 553 -1.18 9.34 3.50
CA THR A 553 -1.62 10.27 2.45
C THR A 553 -2.07 9.49 1.20
N ARG A 554 -1.31 8.45 0.84
CA ARG A 554 -1.68 7.51 -0.21
C ARG A 554 -2.20 6.23 0.43
N LYS A 555 -3.49 5.95 0.22
CA LYS A 555 -4.17 4.84 0.90
C LYS A 555 -3.94 3.50 0.20
N SER A 556 -3.33 2.56 0.91
CA SER A 556 -3.33 1.13 0.58
C SER A 556 -2.94 0.35 1.84
N PRO A 557 -3.81 -0.51 2.40
CA PRO A 557 -3.45 -1.29 3.58
C PRO A 557 -2.20 -2.15 3.37
N VAL A 558 -2.06 -2.73 2.18
CA VAL A 558 -0.91 -3.57 1.81
C VAL A 558 0.36 -2.74 1.74
N MET A 559 0.36 -1.62 1.00
CA MET A 559 1.58 -0.81 0.87
C MET A 559 1.92 -0.07 2.14
N HIS A 560 0.92 0.35 2.93
CA HIS A 560 1.15 0.92 4.25
C HIS A 560 1.91 -0.10 5.12
N ALA A 561 1.40 -1.33 5.28
CA ALA A 561 2.07 -2.38 6.04
C ALA A 561 3.47 -2.71 5.52
N MET A 562 3.67 -2.72 4.19
CA MET A 562 4.99 -2.96 3.59
C MET A 562 5.96 -1.80 3.81
N SER A 563 5.47 -0.56 3.85
CA SER A 563 6.29 0.65 3.99
C SER A 563 6.54 1.05 5.45
N ASP A 564 5.63 0.73 6.37
CA ASP A 564 5.66 1.16 7.78
C ASP A 564 6.93 0.68 8.51
N VAL A 565 7.43 -0.49 8.11
CA VAL A 565 8.64 -1.10 8.67
C VAL A 565 9.94 -0.60 8.05
N LEU A 566 9.87 0.21 6.98
CA LEU A 566 11.05 0.67 6.24
C LEU A 566 11.57 1.99 6.81
N SER A 567 12.88 2.06 7.00
CA SER A 567 13.62 3.31 7.16
C SER A 567 13.62 4.15 5.87
N LEU A 568 13.94 5.44 5.99
CA LEU A 568 14.06 6.30 4.80
C LEU A 568 15.23 5.88 3.93
N ILE A 569 16.32 5.44 4.55
CA ILE A 569 17.45 4.77 3.90
C ILE A 569 17.02 3.57 3.05
N GLU A 570 16.22 2.65 3.61
CA GLU A 570 15.72 1.49 2.84
C GLU A 570 14.79 1.90 1.69
N ILE A 571 13.96 2.92 1.90
CA ILE A 571 13.11 3.48 0.86
C ILE A 571 13.94 4.05 -0.29
N GLN A 572 15.00 4.81 0.01
CA GLN A 572 15.90 5.36 -1.01
C GLN A 572 16.66 4.26 -1.76
N ALA A 573 17.18 3.26 -1.04
CA ALA A 573 17.87 2.14 -1.65
C ALA A 573 16.96 1.34 -2.61
N LEU A 574 15.70 1.10 -2.22
CA LEU A 574 14.71 0.47 -3.09
C LEU A 574 14.32 1.35 -4.28
N ALA A 575 14.14 2.65 -4.04
CA ALA A 575 13.79 3.61 -5.07
C ALA A 575 14.89 3.72 -6.14
N ALA A 576 16.15 3.83 -5.72
CA ALA A 576 17.31 3.84 -6.61
C ALA A 576 17.36 2.52 -7.40
N TYR A 577 17.27 1.38 -6.70
CA TYR A 577 17.30 0.06 -7.34
C TYR A 577 16.25 -0.08 -8.45
N TYR A 578 14.97 0.20 -8.16
CA TYR A 578 13.89 0.05 -9.14
C TYR A 578 13.94 1.11 -10.24
N ALA A 579 14.48 2.29 -9.97
CA ALA A 579 14.66 3.30 -11.00
C ALA A 579 15.70 2.90 -12.06
N HIS A 580 16.67 2.05 -11.70
CA HIS A 580 17.69 1.53 -12.62
C HIS A 580 17.21 0.35 -13.50
N GLN A 581 16.13 -0.34 -13.10
CA GLN A 581 15.52 -1.42 -13.87
C GLN A 581 14.78 -0.88 -15.10
#